data_AF-A8PVJ1-F1
#
_entry.id   AF-A8PVJ1-F1
#
_cell.length_a   1.000
_cell.length_b   1.000
_cell.length_c   1.000
_cell.angle_alpha   90.00
_cell.angle_beta   90.00
_cell.angle_gamma   90.00
#
_symmetry.space_group_name_H-M   'P 1'
#
loop_
_entity.id
_entity.type
_entity.pdbx_description
1 polymer ?
#
loop_
_entity_poly.entity_id
_entity_poly.type
_entity_poly.pdbx_seq_one_letter_code
_entity_poly.pdbx_strand_id
1 'polypeptide(L)'
;MLTQEEVRQKLLEFEYTLLDALTREVDESYYSHLRQLTEIVRREFALQQEQGTLTNATLQLGARVSDRLEQLGHILHEQRTQMQRIHSNASQELVLILRSPIPRSRASGSLRDRRDPTLNAKHMRDWFLRHLGHPFPSREDKEQILAETNACIRDRTLRLKYTQIVLWFINTRRRSGWTAFLRHYARGDKVKLFNLAQAIENEEGGTHETRQWSAGHAITLTPASAVQANKPMLSDPNTSSGLSLQSLLPNMDDIARRAMKREWSNIVDRVRIGAKERIGDWVDEVISAPSTASSSSQSRRHSTRRTTP
;
A
#
# COMPACT_ATOMS: atom_id res chain seq x y z
N MET A 1 17.37 -0.99 58.64
CA MET A 1 16.28 -0.13 58.18
C MET A 1 16.87 0.96 57.33
N LEU A 2 16.30 1.17 56.16
CA LEU A 2 16.66 2.28 55.29
C LEU A 2 16.13 3.60 55.86
N THR A 3 16.83 4.68 55.56
CA THR A 3 16.40 6.06 55.80
C THR A 3 15.23 6.43 54.86
N GLN A 4 14.51 7.52 55.17
CA GLN A 4 13.44 8.04 54.30
C GLN A 4 13.93 8.33 52.88
N GLU A 5 15.13 8.91 52.76
CA GLU A 5 15.69 9.25 51.45
C GLU A 5 16.08 7.99 50.66
N GLU A 6 16.61 6.97 51.33
CA GLU A 6 16.90 5.68 50.70
C GLU A 6 15.63 4.94 50.24
N VAL A 7 14.54 4.98 51.02
CA VAL A 7 13.25 4.40 50.61
C VAL A 7 12.66 5.14 49.41
N ARG A 8 12.74 6.48 49.41
CA ARG A 8 12.31 7.31 48.27
C ARG A 8 13.13 6.99 47.03
N GLN A 9 14.44 6.83 47.16
CA GLN A 9 15.32 6.48 46.06
C GLN A 9 15.01 5.08 45.51
N LYS A 10 14.76 4.10 46.38
CA LYS A 10 14.41 2.72 45.98
C LYS A 10 13.07 2.65 45.24
N LEU A 11 12.10 3.50 45.60
CA LEU A 11 10.85 3.64 44.83
C LEU A 11 11.08 4.15 43.41
N LEU A 12 11.91 5.19 43.26
CA LEU A 12 12.22 5.75 41.95
C LEU A 12 13.00 4.76 41.09
N GLU A 13 13.96 4.06 41.70
CA GLU A 13 14.73 2.99 41.06
C GLU A 13 13.84 1.85 40.60
N PHE A 14 12.87 1.44 41.43
CA PHE A 14 11.87 0.44 41.08
C PHE A 14 11.01 0.87 39.89
N GLU A 15 10.46 2.09 39.91
CA GLU A 15 9.65 2.63 38.81
C GLU A 15 10.46 2.68 37.50
N TYR A 16 11.68 3.21 37.56
CA TYR A 16 12.57 3.31 36.40
C TYR A 16 12.93 1.93 35.84
N THR A 17 13.33 0.98 36.69
CA THR A 17 13.74 -0.36 36.28
C THR A 17 12.58 -1.11 35.62
N LEU A 18 11.36 -0.95 36.13
CA LEU A 18 10.18 -1.54 35.51
C LEU A 18 9.91 -0.94 34.12
N LEU A 19 9.98 0.39 33.98
CA LEU A 19 9.75 1.05 32.70
C LEU A 19 10.81 0.68 31.66
N ASP A 20 12.07 0.52 32.07
CA ASP A 20 13.14 0.06 31.17
C ASP A 20 12.90 -1.40 30.73
N ALA A 21 12.49 -2.27 31.66
CA ALA A 21 12.12 -3.65 31.35
C ALA A 21 10.94 -3.79 30.38
N LEU A 22 10.01 -2.82 30.36
CA LEU A 22 8.88 -2.80 29.44
C LEU A 22 9.21 -2.27 28.04
N THR A 23 10.32 -1.55 27.89
CA THR A 23 10.66 -0.85 26.63
C THR A 23 11.84 -1.47 25.88
N ARG A 24 12.58 -2.39 26.53
CA ARG A 24 13.76 -3.05 25.98
C ARG A 24 13.66 -4.56 26.12
N GLU A 25 14.42 -5.27 25.29
CA GLU A 25 14.69 -6.68 25.53
C GLU A 25 15.66 -6.79 26.72
N VAL A 26 15.11 -7.16 27.87
CA VAL A 26 15.87 -7.39 29.11
C VAL A 26 15.97 -8.87 29.42
N ASP A 27 17.05 -9.26 30.09
CA ASP A 27 17.35 -10.65 30.45
C ASP A 27 16.76 -11.04 31.82
N GLU A 28 16.84 -12.33 32.16
CA GLU A 28 16.35 -12.85 33.44
C GLU A 28 17.07 -12.25 34.67
N SER A 29 18.30 -11.75 34.49
CA SER A 29 19.02 -11.06 35.55
C SER A 29 18.35 -9.73 35.92
N TYR A 30 17.86 -9.00 34.92
CA TYR A 30 17.08 -7.76 35.10
C TYR A 30 15.76 -8.00 35.84
N TYR A 31 15.02 -9.06 35.45
CA TYR A 31 13.77 -9.42 36.13
C TYR A 31 14.01 -9.85 37.57
N SER A 32 15.12 -10.55 37.83
CA SER A 32 15.53 -10.93 39.19
C SER A 32 15.82 -9.69 40.04
N HIS A 33 16.52 -8.70 39.49
CA HIS A 33 16.79 -7.42 40.16
C HIS A 33 15.51 -6.64 40.47
N LEU A 34 14.58 -6.56 39.52
CA LEU A 34 13.27 -5.92 39.72
C LEU A 34 12.46 -6.59 40.85
N ARG A 35 12.47 -7.93 40.93
CA ARG A 35 11.81 -8.67 42.03
C ARG A 35 12.43 -8.34 43.38
N GLN A 36 13.76 -8.25 43.45
CA GLN A 36 14.45 -7.85 44.67
C GLN A 36 14.08 -6.43 45.09
N LEU A 37 14.08 -5.47 44.15
CA LEU A 37 13.65 -4.09 44.42
C LEU A 37 12.21 -4.01 44.92
N THR A 38 11.31 -4.78 44.29
CA THR A 38 9.90 -4.87 44.70
C THR A 38 9.79 -5.30 46.16
N GLU A 39 10.51 -6.35 46.55
CA GLU A 39 10.48 -6.89 47.90
C GLU A 39 11.10 -5.94 48.94
N ILE A 40 12.19 -5.26 48.57
CA ILE A 40 12.82 -4.23 49.42
C ILE A 40 11.86 -3.07 49.67
N VAL A 41 11.28 -2.52 48.59
CA VAL A 41 10.31 -1.41 48.69
C VAL A 41 9.12 -1.83 49.56
N ARG A 42 8.53 -3.00 49.28
CA ARG A 42 7.39 -3.53 50.03
C ARG A 42 7.69 -3.66 51.53
N ARG A 43 8.83 -4.27 51.87
CA ARG A 43 9.23 -4.51 53.26
C ARG A 43 9.50 -3.21 54.01
N GLU A 44 10.29 -2.31 53.44
CA GLU A 44 10.67 -1.07 54.12
C GLU A 44 9.47 -0.10 54.23
N PHE A 45 8.58 -0.07 53.23
CA PHE A 45 7.32 0.66 53.33
C PHE A 45 6.45 0.17 54.48
N ALA A 46 6.24 -1.15 54.58
CA ALA A 46 5.43 -1.73 55.65
C ALA A 46 6.01 -1.42 57.04
N LEU A 47 7.32 -1.62 57.21
CA LEU A 47 8.01 -1.36 58.49
C LEU A 47 7.95 0.11 58.90
N GLN A 48 8.19 1.05 57.97
CA GLN A 48 8.15 2.48 58.28
C GLN A 48 6.71 2.99 58.48
N GLN A 49 5.72 2.35 57.84
CA GLN A 49 4.30 2.65 58.04
C GLN A 49 3.85 2.22 59.45
N GLU A 50 4.21 1.01 59.89
CA GLU A 50 3.91 0.52 61.24
C GLU A 50 4.56 1.39 62.33
N GLN A 51 5.76 1.90 62.07
CA GLN A 51 6.49 2.78 63.00
C GLN A 51 6.07 4.26 62.92
N GLY A 52 5.20 4.63 61.98
CA GLY A 52 4.76 6.01 61.79
C GLY A 52 5.86 6.97 61.31
N THR A 53 6.93 6.46 60.70
CA THR A 53 8.09 7.26 60.26
C THR A 53 8.01 7.68 58.78
N LEU A 54 7.00 7.20 58.04
CA LEU A 54 6.80 7.52 56.63
C LEU A 54 6.40 8.98 56.41
N THR A 55 7.15 9.69 55.58
CA THR A 55 6.80 11.08 55.24
C THR A 55 5.63 11.15 54.26
N ASN A 56 4.88 12.25 54.30
CA ASN A 56 3.78 12.51 53.36
C ASN A 56 4.27 12.54 51.90
N ALA A 57 5.48 13.06 51.66
CA ALA A 57 6.10 13.07 50.33
C ALA A 57 6.35 11.64 49.80
N THR A 58 6.87 10.75 50.66
CA THR A 58 7.10 9.33 50.33
C THR A 58 5.78 8.59 50.08
N LEU A 59 4.72 8.88 50.86
CA LEU A 59 3.37 8.33 50.65
C LEU A 59 2.77 8.76 49.29
N GLN A 60 2.84 10.05 48.96
CA GLN A 60 2.35 10.58 47.69
C GLN A 60 3.10 9.99 46.49
N LEU A 61 4.41 9.78 46.63
CA LEU A 61 5.20 9.12 45.60
C LEU A 61 4.77 7.66 45.43
N GLY A 62 4.60 6.91 46.52
CA GLY A 62 4.13 5.53 46.48
C GLY A 62 2.75 5.39 45.80
N ALA A 63 1.81 6.27 46.16
CA ALA A 63 0.49 6.31 45.52
C ALA A 63 0.59 6.58 44.00
N ARG A 64 1.42 7.57 43.60
CA ARG A 64 1.64 7.88 42.18
C ARG A 64 2.24 6.71 41.41
N VAL A 65 3.24 6.04 41.99
CA VAL A 65 3.84 4.86 41.36
C VAL A 65 2.78 3.78 41.21
N SER A 66 1.99 3.50 42.25
CA SER A 66 0.89 2.53 42.21
C SER A 66 -0.12 2.80 41.09
N ASP A 67 -0.62 4.04 40.99
CA ASP A 67 -1.58 4.43 39.95
C ASP A 67 -1.01 4.21 38.53
N ARG A 68 0.27 4.52 38.33
CA ARG A 68 0.93 4.31 37.02
C ARG A 68 1.10 2.82 36.71
N LEU A 69 1.41 2.00 37.71
CA LEU A 69 1.49 0.54 37.54
C LEU A 69 0.15 -0.06 37.16
N GLU A 70 -0.94 0.39 37.78
CA GLU A 70 -2.29 -0.05 37.46
C GLU A 70 -2.66 0.31 36.01
N GLN A 71 -2.38 1.55 35.60
CA GLN A 71 -2.59 2.00 34.21
C GLN A 71 -1.80 1.15 33.21
N LEU A 72 -0.52 0.87 33.49
CA LEU A 72 0.31 0.00 32.65
C LEU A 72 -0.25 -1.43 32.60
N GLY A 73 -0.72 -1.95 33.73
CA GLY A 73 -1.38 -3.25 33.81
C GLY A 73 -2.61 -3.35 32.90
N HIS A 74 -3.46 -2.33 32.91
CA HIS A 74 -4.62 -2.26 32.01
C HIS A 74 -4.21 -2.24 30.53
N ILE A 75 -3.22 -1.42 30.16
CA ILE A 75 -2.76 -1.32 28.76
C ILE A 75 -2.17 -2.65 28.29
N LEU A 76 -1.32 -3.29 29.10
CA LEU A 76 -0.69 -4.57 28.76
C LEU A 76 -1.73 -5.70 28.65
N HIS A 77 -2.76 -5.69 29.50
CA HIS A 77 -3.86 -6.64 29.43
C HIS A 77 -4.70 -6.47 28.15
N GLU A 78 -5.03 -5.22 27.80
CA GLU A 78 -5.75 -4.91 26.56
C GLU A 78 -4.92 -5.32 25.34
N GLN A 79 -3.62 -5.00 25.31
CA GLN A 79 -2.72 -5.40 24.23
C GLN A 79 -2.65 -6.93 24.08
N ARG A 80 -2.54 -7.68 25.19
CA ARG A 80 -2.56 -9.15 25.16
C ARG A 80 -3.87 -9.67 24.59
N THR A 81 -5.01 -9.08 24.97
CA THR A 81 -6.33 -9.46 24.48
C THR A 81 -6.46 -9.21 22.96
N GLN A 82 -6.00 -8.05 22.49
CA GLN A 82 -5.99 -7.74 21.05
C GLN A 82 -5.07 -8.68 20.27
N MET A 83 -3.89 -8.99 20.80
CA MET A 83 -2.96 -9.95 20.18
C MET A 83 -3.58 -11.35 20.08
N GLN A 84 -4.25 -11.81 21.13
CA GLN A 84 -4.96 -13.10 21.12
C GLN A 84 -6.08 -13.14 20.08
N ARG A 85 -6.84 -12.04 19.93
CA ARG A 85 -7.88 -11.93 18.89
C ARG A 85 -7.29 -12.00 17.48
N ILE A 86 -6.21 -11.25 17.23
CA ILE A 86 -5.51 -11.27 15.94
C ILE A 86 -5.00 -12.68 15.65
N HIS A 87 -4.35 -13.31 16.63
CA HIS A 87 -3.84 -14.68 16.50
C HIS A 87 -4.96 -15.69 16.22
N SER A 88 -6.06 -15.62 16.96
CA SER A 88 -7.23 -16.47 16.76
C SER A 88 -7.81 -16.31 15.36
N ASN A 89 -8.03 -15.06 14.93
CA ASN A 89 -8.57 -14.76 13.60
C ASN A 89 -7.64 -15.27 12.50
N ALA A 90 -6.33 -15.00 12.61
CA ALA A 90 -5.35 -15.49 11.65
C ALA A 90 -5.31 -17.03 11.61
N SER A 91 -5.35 -17.69 12.77
CA SER A 91 -5.35 -19.15 12.86
C SER A 91 -6.60 -19.76 12.22
N GLN A 92 -7.78 -19.16 12.46
CA GLN A 92 -9.03 -19.59 11.85
C GLN A 92 -9.00 -19.44 10.33
N GLU A 93 -8.51 -18.31 9.82
CA GLU A 93 -8.33 -18.09 8.38
C GLU A 93 -7.35 -19.11 7.76
N LEU A 94 -6.21 -19.37 8.41
CA LEU A 94 -5.26 -20.38 7.95
C LEU A 94 -5.88 -21.79 7.93
N VAL A 95 -6.68 -22.15 8.94
CA VAL A 95 -7.40 -23.42 8.96
C VAL A 95 -8.41 -23.50 7.81
N LEU A 96 -9.12 -22.41 7.50
CA LEU A 96 -10.04 -22.38 6.34
C LEU A 96 -9.29 -22.54 5.01
N ILE A 97 -8.13 -21.90 4.86
CA ILE A 97 -7.29 -22.04 3.66
C ILE A 97 -6.78 -23.47 3.52
N LEU A 98 -6.28 -24.07 4.59
CA LEU A 98 -5.70 -25.42 4.58
C LEU A 98 -6.75 -26.53 4.48
N ARG A 99 -7.96 -26.33 5.02
CA ARG A 99 -9.07 -27.28 4.91
C ARG A 99 -9.89 -27.13 3.64
N SER A 100 -9.70 -26.04 2.89
CA SER A 100 -10.29 -25.91 1.56
C SER A 100 -9.73 -27.02 0.68
N PRO A 101 -10.56 -27.95 0.16
CA PRO A 101 -10.09 -28.99 -0.74
C PRO A 101 -9.47 -28.32 -1.96
N ILE A 102 -8.24 -28.71 -2.33
CA ILE A 102 -7.67 -28.33 -3.63
C ILE A 102 -8.64 -28.84 -4.70
N PRO A 103 -9.35 -27.96 -5.45
CA PRO A 103 -10.30 -28.42 -6.43
C PRO A 103 -9.51 -29.01 -7.59
N ARG A 104 -9.51 -30.35 -7.67
CA ARG A 104 -9.11 -31.04 -8.90
C ARG A 104 -10.08 -30.63 -10.00
N SER A 105 -9.55 -29.87 -10.95
CA SER A 105 -10.06 -29.57 -12.30
C SER A 105 -11.53 -29.93 -12.55
N ARG A 106 -12.40 -28.91 -12.45
CA ARG A 106 -13.55 -28.67 -13.33
C ARG A 106 -14.34 -27.46 -12.82
N ALA A 107 -14.01 -26.28 -13.35
CA ALA A 107 -14.97 -25.19 -13.60
C ALA A 107 -14.22 -23.98 -14.17
N SER A 108 -14.38 -23.79 -15.48
CA SER A 108 -14.44 -22.45 -16.06
C SER A 108 -15.47 -21.65 -15.27
N GLY A 109 -15.04 -20.69 -14.45
CA GLY A 109 -15.94 -20.04 -13.50
C GLY A 109 -15.28 -19.05 -12.56
N SER A 110 -14.90 -17.90 -13.09
CA SER A 110 -14.96 -16.60 -12.38
C SER A 110 -13.99 -16.36 -11.20
N LEU A 111 -12.75 -15.96 -11.54
CA LEU A 111 -11.86 -15.15 -10.70
C LEU A 111 -12.38 -13.70 -10.51
N ARG A 112 -13.69 -13.48 -10.27
CA ARG A 112 -14.25 -12.10 -10.26
C ARG A 112 -14.42 -11.44 -8.90
N ASP A 113 -14.25 -12.12 -7.77
CA ASP A 113 -14.84 -11.59 -6.52
C ASP A 113 -13.92 -11.46 -5.29
N ARG A 114 -12.72 -10.91 -5.52
CA ARG A 114 -11.98 -10.19 -4.46
C ARG A 114 -11.76 -8.74 -4.89
N ARG A 115 -12.82 -7.91 -4.95
CA ARG A 115 -12.71 -6.46 -5.22
C ARG A 115 -13.22 -5.68 -4.01
N ASP A 116 -12.34 -4.86 -3.44
CA ASP A 116 -12.63 -3.94 -2.33
C ASP A 116 -13.83 -3.00 -2.67
N PRO A 117 -14.85 -2.91 -1.79
CA PRO A 117 -16.05 -2.09 -2.00
C PRO A 117 -15.81 -0.57 -1.89
N THR A 118 -14.63 -0.10 -1.47
CA THR A 118 -14.43 1.32 -1.11
C THR A 118 -14.09 2.27 -2.27
N LEU A 119 -13.93 1.75 -3.48
CA LEU A 119 -14.22 2.47 -4.73
C LEU A 119 -14.50 1.38 -5.75
N ASN A 120 -15.74 1.22 -6.22
CA ASN A 120 -16.10 0.25 -7.27
C ASN A 120 -15.50 0.68 -8.63
N ALA A 121 -14.18 0.80 -8.70
CA ALA A 121 -13.41 1.18 -9.87
C ALA A 121 -13.25 0.01 -10.84
N LYS A 122 -14.12 -1.00 -10.74
CA LYS A 122 -14.12 -2.19 -11.59
C LYS A 122 -14.23 -1.79 -13.06
N HIS A 123 -15.25 -1.01 -13.40
CA HIS A 123 -15.51 -0.57 -14.77
C HIS A 123 -14.41 0.38 -15.26
N MET A 124 -13.93 1.27 -14.39
CA MET A 124 -12.83 2.18 -14.72
C MET A 124 -11.51 1.44 -15.02
N ARG A 125 -11.15 0.42 -14.22
CA ARG A 125 -9.97 -0.43 -14.44
C ARG A 125 -10.09 -1.26 -15.70
N ASP A 126 -11.24 -1.91 -15.87
CA ASP A 126 -11.54 -2.75 -17.04
C ASP A 126 -11.43 -1.93 -18.34
N TRP A 127 -12.02 -0.73 -18.37
CA TRP A 127 -11.89 0.17 -19.51
C TRP A 127 -10.44 0.60 -19.74
N PHE A 128 -9.71 0.97 -18.67
CA PHE A 128 -8.31 1.41 -18.77
C PHE A 128 -7.41 0.31 -19.35
N LEU A 129 -7.58 -0.94 -18.90
CA LEU A 129 -6.79 -2.08 -19.36
C LEU A 129 -7.09 -2.44 -20.81
N ARG A 130 -8.33 -2.25 -21.30
CA ARG A 130 -8.66 -2.40 -22.72
C ARG A 130 -8.09 -1.31 -23.63
N HIS A 131 -7.67 -0.17 -23.07
CA HIS A 131 -7.21 1.00 -23.81
C HIS A 131 -5.83 1.47 -23.33
N LEU A 132 -4.95 0.53 -22.98
CA LEU A 132 -3.71 0.85 -22.27
C LEU A 132 -2.72 1.65 -23.14
N GLY A 133 -2.79 1.54 -24.47
CA GLY A 133 -2.00 2.34 -25.39
C GLY A 133 -2.43 3.82 -25.40
N HIS A 134 -3.73 4.08 -25.21
CA HIS A 134 -4.30 5.43 -25.16
C HIS A 134 -5.45 5.55 -24.15
N PRO A 135 -5.16 5.61 -22.82
CA PRO A 135 -6.18 5.57 -21.77
C PRO A 135 -6.79 6.95 -21.51
N PHE A 136 -7.37 7.56 -22.56
CA PHE A 136 -8.08 8.83 -22.51
C PHE A 136 -9.53 8.62 -22.95
N PRO A 137 -10.43 8.22 -22.03
CA PRO A 137 -11.82 8.01 -22.38
C PRO A 137 -12.45 9.31 -22.87
N SER A 138 -13.30 9.20 -23.88
CA SER A 138 -14.13 10.29 -24.38
C SER A 138 -15.13 10.75 -23.31
N ARG A 139 -15.94 11.76 -23.63
CA ARG A 139 -17.03 12.17 -22.73
C ARG A 139 -18.07 11.06 -22.61
N GLU A 140 -18.44 10.47 -23.74
CA GLU A 140 -19.41 9.37 -23.82
C GLU A 140 -18.92 8.14 -23.05
N ASP A 141 -17.65 7.75 -23.22
CA ASP A 141 -17.04 6.67 -22.44
C ASP A 141 -17.16 6.91 -20.92
N LYS A 142 -16.87 8.13 -20.46
CA LYS A 142 -16.96 8.48 -19.04
C LYS A 142 -18.39 8.41 -18.52
N GLU A 143 -19.36 8.88 -19.31
CA GLU A 143 -20.78 8.83 -18.98
C GLU A 143 -21.28 7.37 -18.94
N GLN A 144 -20.85 6.52 -19.87
CA GLN A 144 -21.15 5.08 -19.87
C GLN A 144 -20.54 4.38 -18.64
N ILE A 145 -19.24 4.56 -18.39
CA ILE A 145 -18.57 3.98 -17.22
C ILE A 145 -19.24 4.44 -15.92
N LEU A 146 -19.69 5.70 -15.85
CA LEU A 146 -20.45 6.24 -14.72
C LEU A 146 -21.76 5.52 -14.51
N ALA A 147 -22.53 5.36 -15.58
CA ALA A 147 -23.82 4.69 -15.55
C ALA A 147 -23.68 3.23 -15.10
N GLU A 148 -22.74 2.49 -15.70
CA GLU A 148 -22.46 1.10 -15.34
C GLU A 148 -22.00 0.96 -13.88
N THR A 149 -21.08 1.83 -13.45
CA THR A 149 -20.57 1.79 -12.08
C THR A 149 -21.68 2.08 -11.07
N ASN A 150 -22.49 3.12 -11.31
CA ASN A 150 -23.58 3.52 -10.42
C ASN A 150 -24.77 2.55 -10.45
N ALA A 151 -24.99 1.82 -11.54
CA ALA A 151 -25.99 0.75 -11.62
C ALA A 151 -25.69 -0.39 -10.63
N CYS A 152 -24.40 -0.62 -10.32
CA CYS A 152 -23.98 -1.63 -9.36
C CYS A 152 -24.08 -1.17 -7.89
N ILE A 153 -24.38 0.11 -7.64
CA ILE A 153 -24.41 0.70 -6.29
C ILE A 153 -25.85 0.89 -5.85
N ARG A 154 -26.26 0.10 -4.83
CA ARG A 154 -27.60 0.16 -4.24
C ARG A 154 -27.84 1.45 -3.46
N ASP A 155 -26.85 1.89 -2.69
CA ASP A 155 -26.92 3.12 -1.91
C ASP A 155 -26.65 4.35 -2.80
N ARG A 156 -27.65 5.22 -2.94
CA ARG A 156 -27.53 6.43 -3.77
C ARG A 156 -26.48 7.41 -3.26
N THR A 157 -26.18 7.41 -1.97
CA THR A 157 -25.18 8.31 -1.35
C THR A 157 -23.75 7.95 -1.75
N LEU A 158 -23.51 6.69 -2.10
CA LEU A 158 -22.20 6.16 -2.52
C LEU A 158 -21.97 6.21 -4.03
N ARG A 159 -22.96 6.70 -4.80
CA ARG A 159 -22.84 6.82 -6.26
C ARG A 159 -21.76 7.82 -6.63
N LEU A 160 -20.96 7.45 -7.63
CA LEU A 160 -19.92 8.29 -8.18
C LEU A 160 -20.53 9.46 -8.95
N LYS A 161 -19.80 10.57 -8.93
CA LYS A 161 -20.02 11.77 -9.76
C LYS A 161 -19.04 11.75 -10.93
N TYR A 162 -19.40 12.42 -12.03
CA TYR A 162 -18.54 12.54 -13.22
C TYR A 162 -17.11 13.02 -12.90
N THR A 163 -16.98 14.02 -12.01
CA THR A 163 -15.67 14.54 -11.58
C THR A 163 -14.79 13.46 -10.93
N GLN A 164 -15.38 12.52 -10.19
CA GLN A 164 -14.62 11.42 -9.56
C GLN A 164 -14.03 10.48 -10.60
N ILE A 165 -14.74 10.21 -11.70
CA ILE A 165 -14.21 9.41 -12.83
C ILE A 165 -13.07 10.15 -13.53
N VAL A 166 -13.25 11.44 -13.81
CA VAL A 166 -12.19 12.27 -14.43
C VAL A 166 -10.92 12.23 -13.57
N LEU A 167 -11.05 12.48 -12.27
CA LEU A 167 -9.93 12.45 -11.32
C LEU A 167 -9.33 11.05 -11.19
N TRP A 168 -10.15 9.99 -11.25
CA TRP A 168 -9.65 8.62 -11.22
C TRP A 168 -8.73 8.35 -12.41
N PHE A 169 -9.16 8.65 -13.64
CA PHE A 169 -8.33 8.43 -14.84
C PHE A 169 -7.04 9.27 -14.84
N ILE A 170 -7.09 10.52 -14.38
CA ILE A 170 -5.90 11.37 -14.23
C ILE A 170 -4.92 10.75 -13.24
N ASN A 171 -5.41 10.35 -12.06
CA ASN A 171 -4.57 9.79 -11.01
C ASN A 171 -4.02 8.41 -11.39
N THR A 172 -4.83 7.54 -12.00
CA THR A 172 -4.42 6.20 -12.42
C THR A 172 -3.28 6.28 -13.45
N ARG A 173 -3.40 7.11 -14.51
CA ARG A 173 -2.29 7.29 -15.47
C ARG A 173 -0.99 7.75 -14.81
N ARG A 174 -1.09 8.65 -13.83
CA ARG A 174 0.08 9.18 -13.11
C ARG A 174 0.70 8.15 -12.18
N ARG A 175 -0.12 7.40 -11.42
CA ARG A 175 0.32 6.50 -10.34
C ARG A 175 0.68 5.10 -10.82
N SER A 176 0.13 4.65 -11.94
CA SER A 176 0.48 3.34 -12.52
C SER A 176 1.88 3.32 -13.12
N GLY A 177 2.48 4.49 -13.39
CA GLY A 177 3.73 4.61 -14.15
C GLY A 177 3.53 4.91 -15.63
N TRP A 178 2.28 4.88 -16.12
CA TRP A 178 1.97 5.12 -17.53
C TRP A 178 2.51 6.45 -18.06
N THR A 179 2.36 7.55 -17.32
CA THR A 179 2.90 8.86 -17.73
C THR A 179 4.44 8.89 -17.71
N ALA A 180 5.10 8.09 -16.87
CA ALA A 180 6.56 7.96 -16.88
C ALA A 180 7.02 7.18 -18.12
N PHE A 181 6.36 6.05 -18.40
CA PHE A 181 6.60 5.23 -19.58
C PHE A 181 6.42 6.02 -20.88
N LEU A 182 5.33 6.81 -21.00
CA LEU A 182 5.09 7.72 -22.13
C LEU A 182 6.26 8.67 -22.37
N ARG A 183 6.81 9.27 -21.30
CA ARG A 183 7.92 10.21 -21.41
C ARG A 183 9.22 9.51 -21.77
N HIS A 184 9.47 8.34 -21.21
CA HIS A 184 10.74 7.63 -21.38
C HIS A 184 10.85 6.97 -22.76
N TYR A 185 9.84 6.19 -23.17
CA TYR A 185 9.91 5.39 -24.40
C TYR A 185 9.27 6.07 -25.63
N ALA A 186 8.27 6.93 -25.40
CA ALA A 186 7.55 7.60 -26.48
C ALA A 186 7.82 9.12 -26.56
N ARG A 187 8.69 9.68 -25.70
CA ARG A 187 9.02 11.12 -25.64
C ARG A 187 7.81 12.05 -25.52
N GLY A 188 6.73 11.58 -24.89
CA GLY A 188 5.49 12.34 -24.76
C GLY A 188 4.50 12.17 -25.92
N ASP A 189 4.89 11.48 -27.00
CA ASP A 189 4.02 11.23 -28.15
C ASP A 189 3.08 10.05 -27.89
N LYS A 190 1.78 10.34 -27.88
CA LYS A 190 0.72 9.38 -27.61
C LYS A 190 0.50 8.40 -28.77
N VAL A 191 0.71 8.84 -30.02
CA VAL A 191 0.60 7.97 -31.20
C VAL A 191 1.72 6.95 -31.17
N LYS A 192 2.94 7.42 -30.87
CA LYS A 192 4.09 6.53 -30.70
C LYS A 192 3.86 5.53 -29.57
N LEU A 193 3.30 5.96 -28.44
CA LEU A 193 2.99 5.04 -27.34
C LEU A 193 1.91 4.02 -27.72
N PHE A 194 0.88 4.43 -28.45
CA PHE A 194 -0.14 3.52 -28.94
C PHE A 194 0.47 2.44 -29.85
N ASN A 195 1.34 2.84 -30.78
CA ASN A 195 2.06 1.90 -31.65
C ASN A 195 2.99 0.96 -30.87
N LEU A 196 3.67 1.46 -29.83
CA LEU A 196 4.47 0.62 -28.93
C LEU A 196 3.60 -0.39 -28.18
N ALA A 197 2.44 0.03 -27.67
CA ALA A 197 1.50 -0.86 -27.01
C ALA A 197 0.97 -1.95 -27.95
N GLN A 198 0.64 -1.60 -29.21
CA GLN A 198 0.25 -2.58 -30.22
C GLN A 198 1.38 -3.55 -30.55
N ALA A 199 2.62 -3.06 -30.64
CA ALA A 199 3.78 -3.92 -30.87
C ALA A 199 4.01 -4.91 -29.72
N ILE A 200 3.89 -4.46 -28.46
CA ILE A 200 3.95 -5.32 -27.28
C ILE A 200 2.81 -6.35 -27.32
N GLU A 201 1.59 -5.92 -27.62
CA GLU A 201 0.41 -6.79 -27.71
C GLU A 201 0.57 -7.89 -28.77
N ASN A 202 1.10 -7.54 -29.94
CA ASN A 202 1.37 -8.47 -31.04
C ASN A 202 2.48 -9.47 -30.70
N GLU A 203 3.54 -9.02 -30.03
CA GLU A 203 4.64 -9.89 -29.60
C GLU A 203 4.24 -10.85 -28.47
N GLU A 204 3.36 -10.43 -27.55
CA GLU A 204 2.82 -11.30 -26.49
C GLU A 204 1.81 -12.32 -27.04
N GLY A 205 0.99 -11.93 -28.03
CA GLY A 205 -0.04 -12.81 -28.60
C GLY A 205 -1.16 -13.18 -27.62
N GLY A 206 -2.18 -13.89 -28.09
CA GLY A 206 -3.37 -14.28 -27.31
C GLY A 206 -4.55 -13.31 -27.43
N THR A 207 -5.50 -13.35 -26.49
CA THR A 207 -6.65 -12.42 -26.42
C THR A 207 -6.55 -11.48 -25.21
N HIS A 208 -7.42 -10.48 -25.15
CA HIS A 208 -7.53 -9.61 -23.97
C HIS A 208 -7.78 -10.41 -22.69
N GLU A 209 -8.53 -11.52 -22.75
CA GLU A 209 -8.81 -12.37 -21.59
C GLU A 209 -7.55 -13.06 -21.06
N THR A 210 -6.63 -13.46 -21.94
CA THR A 210 -5.39 -14.13 -21.55
C THR A 210 -4.34 -13.13 -21.05
N ARG A 211 -4.18 -12.00 -21.73
CA ARG A 211 -3.21 -10.95 -21.36
C ARG A 211 -3.70 -10.03 -20.25
N GLN A 212 -5.02 -9.88 -20.13
CA GLN A 212 -5.71 -8.97 -19.20
C GLN A 212 -5.48 -7.48 -19.48
N TRP A 213 -5.00 -7.16 -20.67
CA TRP A 213 -4.87 -5.81 -21.21
C TRP A 213 -4.85 -5.84 -22.75
N SER A 214 -5.16 -4.70 -23.35
CA SER A 214 -5.06 -4.42 -24.80
C SER A 214 -4.59 -3.00 -25.03
N ALA A 215 -3.93 -2.75 -26.18
CA ALA A 215 -3.54 -1.41 -26.58
C ALA A 215 -4.77 -0.50 -26.79
N GLY A 216 -5.88 -1.10 -27.24
CA GLY A 216 -7.13 -0.44 -27.58
C GLY A 216 -7.32 -0.31 -29.08
N HIS A 217 -8.42 0.33 -29.48
CA HIS A 217 -8.72 0.55 -30.89
C HIS A 217 -7.90 1.73 -31.42
N ALA A 218 -7.52 1.65 -32.70
CA ALA A 218 -6.88 2.75 -33.39
C ALA A 218 -7.85 3.93 -33.43
N ILE A 219 -7.62 4.91 -32.55
CA ILE A 219 -8.27 6.22 -32.66
C ILE A 219 -7.54 6.95 -33.78
N THR A 220 -8.28 7.69 -34.61
CA THR A 220 -7.74 8.62 -35.62
C THR A 220 -6.96 9.75 -34.93
N LEU A 221 -5.79 9.42 -34.37
CA LEU A 221 -4.88 10.34 -33.72
C LEU A 221 -4.05 10.98 -34.83
N THR A 222 -4.62 11.95 -35.53
CA THR A 222 -3.84 12.78 -36.47
C THR A 222 -2.75 13.50 -35.68
N PRO A 223 -1.46 13.36 -36.04
CA PRO A 223 -0.41 14.18 -35.46
C PRO A 223 -0.70 15.65 -35.80
N ALA A 224 -0.53 16.55 -34.83
CA ALA A 224 -0.81 17.98 -34.97
C ALA A 224 -0.04 18.68 -36.13
N SER A 225 0.91 18.00 -36.76
CA SER A 225 1.69 18.48 -37.91
C SER A 225 1.08 18.15 -39.29
N ALA A 226 -0.06 17.45 -39.38
CA ALA A 226 -0.61 16.95 -40.66
C ALA A 226 -1.82 17.74 -41.21
N VAL A 227 -1.90 19.06 -40.99
CA VAL A 227 -3.01 19.90 -41.52
C VAL A 227 -2.78 20.36 -42.97
N GLN A 228 -1.71 19.90 -43.65
CA GLN A 228 -1.48 20.23 -45.06
C GLN A 228 -1.16 18.98 -45.90
N ALA A 229 -2.16 18.14 -46.14
CA ALA A 229 -2.24 17.33 -47.37
C ALA A 229 -3.63 16.67 -47.45
N ASN A 230 -4.54 17.29 -48.21
CA ASN A 230 -5.77 16.62 -48.63
C ASN A 230 -5.42 15.46 -49.58
N LYS A 231 -5.69 14.22 -49.17
CA LYS A 231 -6.05 13.14 -50.10
C LYS A 231 -6.87 12.06 -49.37
N PRO A 232 -8.03 11.64 -49.90
CA PRO A 232 -8.79 10.56 -49.32
C PRO A 232 -8.13 9.24 -49.77
N MET A 233 -7.60 8.47 -48.83
CA MET A 233 -7.27 7.07 -49.08
C MET A 233 -8.26 6.20 -48.33
N LEU A 234 -9.00 5.40 -49.12
CA LEU A 234 -9.78 4.27 -48.64
C LEU A 234 -8.90 3.40 -47.74
N SER A 235 -9.41 3.15 -46.54
CA SER A 235 -8.83 2.23 -45.57
C SER A 235 -9.02 0.79 -46.03
N ASP A 236 -7.93 0.15 -46.48
CA ASP A 236 -7.85 -1.30 -46.61
C ASP A 236 -7.74 -1.95 -45.21
N PRO A 237 -8.45 -3.05 -44.90
CA PRO A 237 -8.43 -3.69 -43.58
C PRO A 237 -7.17 -4.52 -43.27
N ASN A 238 -6.19 -4.57 -44.18
CA ASN A 238 -5.08 -5.54 -44.14
C ASN A 238 -3.70 -4.95 -43.78
N THR A 239 -3.63 -3.72 -43.25
CA THR A 239 -2.36 -3.10 -42.81
C THR A 239 -2.04 -3.38 -41.32
N SER A 240 -2.41 -4.56 -40.82
CA SER A 240 -1.97 -5.07 -39.51
C SER A 240 -0.67 -5.89 -39.61
N SER A 241 0.10 -5.69 -40.67
CA SER A 241 1.40 -6.34 -40.88
C SER A 241 2.49 -5.60 -40.09
N GLY A 242 2.64 -5.99 -38.82
CA GLY A 242 3.96 -6.11 -38.19
C GLY A 242 4.68 -4.83 -37.78
N LEU A 243 4.06 -3.95 -36.99
CA LEU A 243 4.83 -3.03 -36.15
C LEU A 243 5.52 -3.85 -35.04
N SER A 244 6.76 -4.26 -35.28
CA SER A 244 7.60 -4.92 -34.28
C SER A 244 8.23 -3.87 -33.37
N LEU A 245 8.51 -4.22 -32.10
CA LEU A 245 9.24 -3.29 -31.22
C LEU A 245 10.62 -2.94 -31.78
N GLN A 246 11.23 -3.86 -32.55
CA GLN A 246 12.50 -3.64 -33.23
C GLN A 246 12.42 -2.49 -34.23
N SER A 247 11.32 -2.40 -34.99
CA SER A 247 11.12 -1.32 -35.96
C SER A 247 10.89 0.05 -35.31
N LEU A 248 10.19 0.09 -34.17
CA LEU A 248 9.84 1.32 -33.47
C LEU A 248 10.98 1.88 -32.61
N LEU A 249 11.89 1.01 -32.15
CA LEU A 249 13.03 1.33 -31.30
C LEU A 249 14.29 0.58 -31.80
N PRO A 250 14.85 0.95 -32.98
CA PRO A 250 15.92 0.19 -33.63
C PRO A 250 17.25 0.22 -32.86
N ASN A 251 17.48 1.25 -32.03
CA ASN A 251 18.72 1.44 -31.29
C ASN A 251 18.65 0.90 -29.85
N MET A 252 17.62 0.14 -29.49
CA MET A 252 17.42 -0.37 -28.14
C MET A 252 17.98 -1.79 -28.01
N ASP A 253 18.89 -1.99 -27.06
CA ASP A 253 19.48 -3.30 -26.77
C ASP A 253 18.46 -4.27 -26.13
N ASP A 254 18.79 -5.56 -26.12
CA ASP A 254 17.90 -6.61 -25.60
C ASP A 254 17.68 -6.52 -24.09
N ILE A 255 18.61 -5.89 -23.36
CA ILE A 255 18.49 -5.64 -21.93
C ILE A 255 17.44 -4.55 -21.69
N ALA A 256 17.54 -3.39 -22.36
CA ALA A 256 16.56 -2.31 -22.23
C ALA A 256 15.18 -2.73 -22.75
N ARG A 257 15.10 -3.57 -23.79
CA ARG A 257 13.82 -4.13 -24.27
C ARG A 257 13.12 -4.97 -23.20
N ARG A 258 13.86 -5.84 -22.51
CA ARG A 258 13.32 -6.64 -21.40
C ARG A 258 12.91 -5.77 -20.22
N ALA A 259 13.68 -4.72 -19.91
CA ALA A 259 13.33 -3.75 -18.88
C ALA A 259 12.03 -3.00 -19.23
N MET A 260 11.89 -2.52 -20.46
CA MET A 260 10.68 -1.85 -20.96
C MET A 260 9.45 -2.76 -20.84
N LYS A 261 9.55 -4.02 -21.27
CA LYS A 261 8.43 -4.99 -21.12
C LYS A 261 8.08 -5.24 -19.66
N ARG A 262 9.07 -5.30 -18.77
CA ARG A 262 8.83 -5.41 -17.33
C ARG A 262 8.12 -4.19 -16.76
N GLU A 263 8.53 -2.98 -17.15
CA GLU A 263 7.84 -1.75 -16.77
C GLU A 263 6.40 -1.72 -17.28
N TRP A 264 6.17 -2.20 -18.50
CA TRP A 264 4.82 -2.34 -19.05
C TRP A 264 3.95 -3.31 -18.23
N SER A 265 4.47 -4.49 -17.90
CA SER A 265 3.80 -5.45 -17.02
C SER A 265 3.48 -4.84 -15.65
N ASN A 266 4.41 -4.09 -15.06
CA ASN A 266 4.20 -3.40 -13.80
C ASN A 266 3.05 -2.39 -13.85
N ILE A 267 2.88 -1.69 -15.00
CA ILE A 267 1.74 -0.78 -15.21
C ILE A 267 0.43 -1.58 -15.23
N VAL A 268 0.38 -2.69 -15.97
CA VAL A 268 -0.79 -3.59 -16.05
C VAL A 268 -1.17 -4.07 -14.65
N ASP A 269 -0.21 -4.61 -13.90
CA ASP A 269 -0.43 -5.14 -12.56
C ASP A 269 -0.91 -4.06 -11.59
N ARG A 270 -0.30 -2.87 -11.62
CA ARG A 270 -0.71 -1.73 -10.79
C ARG A 270 -2.15 -1.31 -11.05
N VAL A 271 -2.59 -1.32 -12.31
CA VAL A 271 -3.97 -0.94 -12.66
C VAL A 271 -4.95 -2.07 -12.30
N ARG A 272 -4.56 -3.32 -12.48
CA ARG A 272 -5.40 -4.49 -12.21
C ARG A 272 -5.69 -4.67 -10.72
N ILE A 273 -4.63 -4.71 -9.92
CA ILE A 273 -4.66 -4.93 -8.46
C ILE A 273 -5.14 -3.66 -7.72
N GLY A 274 -4.74 -2.49 -8.19
CA GLY A 274 -5.06 -1.23 -7.52
C GLY A 274 -4.15 -0.96 -6.30
N ALA A 275 -4.05 0.32 -5.92
CA ALA A 275 -3.02 0.80 -5.00
C ALA A 275 -3.15 0.35 -3.53
N LYS A 276 -4.33 -0.12 -3.10
CA LYS A 276 -4.61 -0.46 -1.70
C LYS A 276 -4.55 -1.96 -1.39
N GLU A 277 -4.63 -2.80 -2.42
CA GLU A 277 -4.54 -4.27 -2.30
C GLU A 277 -3.08 -4.77 -2.18
N ARG A 278 -2.12 -3.84 -2.06
CA ARG A 278 -0.67 -4.10 -2.07
C ARG A 278 0.04 -3.72 -0.76
N ILE A 279 -0.64 -3.79 0.39
CA ILE A 279 0.03 -3.71 1.70
C ILE A 279 0.74 -5.06 1.92
N GLY A 280 1.95 -5.18 1.39
CA GLY A 280 2.77 -6.40 1.46
C GLY A 280 4.01 -6.31 0.55
N ASP A 281 3.82 -5.92 -0.71
CA ASP A 281 4.89 -5.99 -1.72
C ASP A 281 5.92 -4.83 -1.69
N TRP A 282 5.73 -3.82 -0.82
CA TRP A 282 6.84 -2.91 -0.48
C TRP A 282 8.04 -3.72 -0.05
N VAL A 283 7.81 -4.76 0.77
CA VAL A 283 8.86 -5.53 1.43
C VAL A 283 9.76 -6.16 0.37
N ASP A 284 9.18 -6.71 -0.69
CA ASP A 284 9.93 -7.26 -1.81
C ASP A 284 10.64 -6.18 -2.64
N GLU A 285 10.08 -4.97 -2.78
CA GLU A 285 10.72 -3.84 -3.46
C GLU A 285 11.93 -3.30 -2.67
N VAL A 286 11.87 -3.31 -1.34
CA VAL A 286 12.97 -2.94 -0.44
C VAL A 286 14.04 -4.03 -0.37
N ILE A 287 13.64 -5.31 -0.40
CA ILE A 287 14.57 -6.46 -0.42
C ILE A 287 15.24 -6.61 -1.79
N SER A 288 14.54 -6.28 -2.88
CA SER A 288 15.05 -6.39 -4.25
C SER A 288 15.87 -5.20 -4.71
N ALA A 289 15.90 -4.10 -3.96
CA ALA A 289 16.77 -2.97 -4.25
C ALA A 289 18.23 -3.36 -3.95
N PRO A 290 19.14 -3.45 -4.94
CA PRO A 290 20.54 -3.68 -4.67
C PRO A 290 21.09 -2.47 -3.91
N SER A 291 21.75 -2.74 -2.80
CA SER A 291 22.43 -1.76 -1.97
C SER A 291 23.60 -1.13 -2.72
N THR A 292 23.38 0.00 -3.39
CA THR A 292 24.46 0.90 -3.80
C THR A 292 24.23 2.30 -3.20
N ALA A 293 24.95 2.51 -2.09
CA ALA A 293 25.60 3.74 -1.63
C ALA A 293 24.79 5.07 -1.59
N SER A 294 24.53 5.50 -0.36
CA SER A 294 24.69 6.85 0.17
C SER A 294 25.20 7.95 -0.78
N SER A 295 24.37 8.97 -1.03
CA SER A 295 24.61 10.38 -0.64
C SER A 295 23.77 11.34 -1.49
N SER A 296 22.78 11.96 -0.87
CA SER A 296 22.49 13.40 -1.02
C SER A 296 21.31 13.73 -0.12
N SER A 297 21.68 14.08 1.10
CA SER A 297 20.90 14.86 2.03
C SER A 297 20.31 16.09 1.31
N GLN A 298 18.98 16.21 1.27
CA GLN A 298 18.35 17.53 1.27
C GLN A 298 16.95 17.46 1.89
N SER A 299 16.98 17.61 3.21
CA SER A 299 16.09 18.46 4.02
C SER A 299 14.87 19.04 3.28
N ARG A 300 13.68 18.51 3.57
CA ARG A 300 12.48 19.35 3.66
C ARG A 300 11.72 18.98 4.93
N ARG A 301 11.95 19.82 5.94
CA ARG A 301 11.16 19.96 7.16
C ARG A 301 9.68 20.07 6.81
N HIS A 302 8.87 19.16 7.34
CA HIS A 302 7.43 19.36 7.47
C HIS A 302 7.20 20.42 8.55
N SER A 303 6.80 21.62 8.13
CA SER A 303 6.18 22.60 9.03
C SER A 303 4.67 22.38 8.99
N THR A 304 4.16 21.75 10.03
CA THR A 304 2.75 21.80 10.41
C THR A 304 2.45 23.18 10.97
N ARG A 305 1.52 23.93 10.37
CA ARG A 305 0.87 25.04 11.08
C ARG A 305 -0.64 24.87 11.11
N ARG A 306 -1.08 24.74 12.36
CA ARG A 306 -2.41 24.76 12.95
C ARG A 306 -3.35 25.85 12.40
N THR A 307 -4.62 25.45 12.40
CA THR A 307 -5.88 26.20 12.51
C THR A 307 -5.83 27.50 13.33
N THR A 308 -6.41 28.56 12.74
CA THR A 308 -7.40 29.58 13.21
C THR A 308 -7.65 29.78 14.72
N PRO A 309 -8.09 30.98 15.17
CA PRO A 309 -9.29 31.70 14.70
C PRO A 309 -9.05 32.69 13.57
#